data_AF-A0A200QL15-F1
#
_entry.id   AF-A0A200QL15-F1
#
_cell.length_a   1.000
_cell.length_b   1.000
_cell.length_c   1.000
_cell.angle_alpha   90.00
_cell.angle_beta   90.00
_cell.angle_gamma   90.00
#
_symmetry.space_group_name_H-M   'P 1'
#
loop_
_entity.id
_entity.type
_entity.pdbx_description
1 polymer ?
#
loop_
_entity_poly.entity_id
_entity_poly.type
_entity_poly.pdbx_seq_one_letter_code
_entity_poly.pdbx_strand_id
1 'polypeptide(L)'
;MSVSFPRLKILWLTFIIFADDYSTEQLFSNCPVLEELLISYCTWVNMKIVCISAPALKSLLVDGPETANIDGLHNCEVKIYAPNLVSFSYTGSVAKDCVLCSFSSLVHAEIDFAIEELHMKRGVKK
;
A
#
# COMPACT_ATOMS: atom_id res chain seq x y z
N MET A 1 22.53 -1.38 -6.39
CA MET A 1 22.29 -0.45 -7.51
C MET A 1 21.02 0.31 -7.18
N SER A 2 21.09 1.63 -7.01
CA SER A 2 19.88 2.45 -6.78
C SER A 2 19.38 2.97 -8.12
N VAL A 3 18.16 2.64 -8.48
CA VAL A 3 17.50 3.22 -9.65
C VAL A 3 16.82 4.51 -9.20
N SER A 4 17.11 5.63 -9.87
CA SER A 4 16.53 6.93 -9.55
C SER A 4 15.80 7.51 -10.75
N PHE A 5 14.61 8.05 -10.49
CA PHE A 5 13.76 8.66 -11.49
C PHE A 5 13.40 10.09 -11.10
N PRO A 6 14.34 11.05 -11.22
CA PRO A 6 14.21 12.39 -10.64
C PRO A 6 13.11 13.27 -11.27
N ARG A 7 12.52 12.82 -12.37
CA ARG A 7 11.44 13.53 -13.09
C ARG A 7 10.13 12.73 -13.14
N LEU A 8 10.08 11.55 -12.53
CA LEU A 8 8.91 10.69 -12.59
C LEU A 8 7.81 11.26 -11.69
N LYS A 9 6.67 11.59 -12.31
CA LYS A 9 5.50 12.15 -11.64
C LYS A 9 4.41 11.14 -11.36
N ILE A 10 4.35 10.06 -12.14
CA ILE A 10 3.31 9.04 -12.06
C ILE A 10 4.00 7.69 -12.04
N LEU A 11 3.67 6.86 -11.06
CA LEU A 11 4.16 5.49 -10.94
C LEU A 11 3.00 4.55 -10.66
N TRP A 12 2.79 3.59 -11.56
CA TRP A 12 1.79 2.54 -11.39
C TRP A 12 2.49 1.19 -11.29
N LEU A 13 2.24 0.50 -10.18
CA LEU A 13 2.78 -0.82 -9.88
C LEU A 13 1.60 -1.78 -9.82
N THR A 14 1.59 -2.77 -10.72
CA THR A 14 0.53 -3.76 -10.81
C THR A 14 1.10 -5.16 -10.81
N PHE A 15 0.50 -6.09 -10.07
CA PHE A 15 0.93 -7.50 -10.00
C PHE A 15 2.39 -7.70 -9.56
N ILE A 16 2.91 -6.81 -8.69
CA ILE A 16 4.27 -6.93 -8.15
C ILE A 16 4.26 -7.71 -6.83
N ILE A 17 5.27 -8.55 -6.64
CA ILE A 17 5.58 -9.18 -5.35
C ILE A 17 6.70 -8.39 -4.68
N PHE A 18 6.39 -7.74 -3.57
CA PHE A 18 7.37 -7.14 -2.67
C PHE A 18 7.79 -8.16 -1.62
N ALA A 19 9.10 -8.39 -1.49
CA ALA A 19 9.66 -9.40 -0.59
C ALA A 19 10.84 -8.88 0.26
N ASP A 20 11.13 -7.58 0.19
CA ASP A 20 12.24 -6.94 0.89
C ASP A 20 11.81 -5.55 1.37
N ASP A 21 11.83 -5.34 2.68
CA ASP A 21 11.53 -4.06 3.35
C ASP A 21 12.34 -2.89 2.74
N TYR A 22 13.62 -3.12 2.41
CA TYR A 22 14.51 -2.07 1.89
C TYR A 22 14.12 -1.59 0.49
N SER A 23 13.51 -2.46 -0.31
CA SER A 23 13.18 -2.19 -1.72
C SER A 23 12.08 -1.14 -1.88
N THR A 24 11.13 -1.08 -0.95
CA THR A 24 9.95 -0.20 -1.03
C THR A 24 10.30 1.23 -0.63
N GLU A 25 11.01 1.40 0.49
CA GLU A 25 11.49 2.70 0.93
C GLU A 25 12.42 3.33 -0.11
N GLN A 26 13.34 2.54 -0.66
CA GLN A 26 14.27 3.02 -1.67
C GLN A 26 13.57 3.37 -2.99
N LEU A 27 12.52 2.66 -3.38
CA LEU A 27 11.78 2.94 -4.62
C LEU A 27 11.11 4.32 -4.58
N PHE A 28 10.38 4.59 -3.49
CA PHE A 28 9.59 5.83 -3.38
C PHE A 28 10.46 7.05 -3.07
N SER A 29 11.49 6.90 -2.22
CA SER A 29 12.44 8.00 -1.93
C SER A 29 13.25 8.44 -3.16
N ASN A 30 13.45 7.55 -4.13
CA ASN A 30 14.18 7.83 -5.37
C ASN A 30 13.34 8.53 -6.46
N CYS A 31 12.07 8.85 -6.18
CA CYS A 31 11.15 9.56 -7.06
C CYS A 31 10.69 10.89 -6.42
N PRO A 32 11.57 11.90 -6.28
CA PRO A 32 11.33 13.09 -5.46
C PRO A 32 10.18 14.00 -5.93
N VAL A 33 9.76 13.86 -7.19
CA VAL A 33 8.67 14.65 -7.80
C VAL A 33 7.43 13.82 -8.10
N LEU A 34 7.31 12.64 -7.49
CA LEU A 34 6.17 11.74 -7.67
C LEU A 34 4.90 12.41 -7.14
N GLU A 35 3.92 12.63 -8.01
CA GLU A 35 2.64 13.27 -7.71
C GLU A 35 1.51 12.23 -7.58
N GLU A 36 1.62 11.09 -8.27
CA GLU A 36 0.63 10.02 -8.27
C GLU A 36 1.28 8.64 -8.13
N LEU A 37 0.74 7.83 -7.22
CA LEU A 37 1.16 6.45 -6.97
C LEU A 37 -0.06 5.53 -6.96
N LEU A 38 -0.01 4.51 -7.82
CA LEU A 38 -0.96 3.40 -7.83
C LEU A 38 -0.22 2.11 -7.49
N ILE A 39 -0.73 1.37 -6.52
CA ILE A 39 -0.27 0.02 -6.18
C ILE A 39 -1.50 -0.88 -6.23
N SER A 40 -1.59 -1.75 -7.22
CA SER A 40 -2.81 -2.55 -7.47
C SER A 40 -2.46 -4.01 -7.68
N TYR A 41 -3.20 -4.92 -7.02
CA TYR A 41 -2.95 -6.36 -7.09
C TYR A 41 -1.52 -6.76 -6.71
N CYS A 42 -0.88 -6.00 -5.83
CA CYS A 42 0.48 -6.29 -5.35
C CYS A 42 0.45 -7.12 -4.07
N THR A 43 1.46 -7.97 -3.90
CA THR A 43 1.61 -8.87 -2.75
C THR A 43 2.79 -8.44 -1.88
N TRP A 44 2.66 -8.57 -0.57
CA TRP A 44 3.65 -8.15 0.43
C TRP A 44 4.10 -9.35 1.26
N VAL A 45 5.11 -10.07 0.79
CA VAL A 45 5.56 -11.34 1.39
C VAL A 45 6.63 -11.08 2.44
N ASN A 46 6.45 -11.62 3.65
CA ASN A 46 7.41 -11.52 4.77
C ASN A 46 7.79 -10.08 5.18
N MET A 47 6.99 -9.08 4.79
CA MET A 47 7.24 -7.69 5.13
C MET A 47 6.66 -7.35 6.49
N LYS A 48 7.44 -6.65 7.32
CA LYS A 48 6.96 -6.16 8.62
C LYS A 48 6.49 -4.72 8.54
N ILE A 49 7.16 -3.91 7.72
CA ILE A 49 6.92 -2.49 7.60
C ILE A 49 6.87 -2.13 6.12
N VAL A 50 5.81 -1.44 5.71
CA VAL A 50 5.69 -0.82 4.39
C VAL A 50 5.80 0.69 4.56
N CYS A 51 6.82 1.29 3.96
CA CYS A 51 7.07 2.72 4.07
C CYS A 51 6.92 3.41 2.70
N ILE A 52 5.96 4.31 2.59
CA ILE A 52 5.77 5.16 1.40
C ILE A 52 6.21 6.57 1.77
N SER A 53 7.43 6.94 1.38
CA SER A 53 7.96 8.31 1.55
C SER A 53 8.00 9.04 0.22
N ALA A 54 7.03 9.93 0.01
CA ALA A 54 6.87 10.68 -1.22
C ALA A 54 6.32 12.08 -0.92
N PRO A 55 7.19 13.06 -0.63
CA PRO A 55 6.75 14.39 -0.19
C PRO A 55 5.89 15.15 -1.21
N ALA A 56 6.09 14.92 -2.50
CA ALA A 56 5.33 15.57 -3.58
C ALA A 56 4.00 14.87 -3.91
N LEU A 57 3.70 13.73 -3.28
CA LEU A 57 2.58 12.88 -3.62
C LEU A 57 1.26 13.58 -3.29
N LYS A 58 0.36 13.62 -4.26
CA LYS A 58 -0.98 14.22 -4.17
C LYS A 58 -2.09 13.18 -4.22
N SER A 59 -1.86 12.07 -4.93
CA SER A 59 -2.82 10.98 -5.08
C SER A 59 -2.15 9.64 -4.78
N LEU A 60 -2.76 8.87 -3.88
CA LEU A 60 -2.35 7.51 -3.53
C LEU A 60 -3.54 6.58 -3.66
N LEU A 61 -3.39 5.54 -4.48
CA LEU A 61 -4.34 4.43 -4.58
C LEU A 61 -3.61 3.13 -4.25
N VAL A 62 -4.15 2.39 -3.28
CA VAL A 62 -3.67 1.06 -2.91
C VAL A 62 -4.84 0.09 -2.99
N ASP A 63 -4.73 -0.89 -3.88
CA ASP A 63 -5.70 -1.98 -4.04
C ASP A 63 -5.00 -3.32 -3.79
N GLY A 64 -5.55 -4.07 -2.84
CA GLY A 64 -5.05 -5.37 -2.41
C GLY A 64 -5.21 -6.45 -3.49
N PRO A 65 -4.59 -7.62 -3.29
CA PRO A 65 -4.82 -8.75 -4.18
C PRO A 65 -6.27 -9.24 -4.07
N GLU A 66 -6.85 -9.65 -5.21
CA GLU A 66 -8.23 -10.15 -5.31
C GLU A 66 -8.49 -11.40 -4.44
N THR A 67 -7.44 -12.12 -4.06
CA THR A 67 -7.55 -13.39 -3.32
C THR A 67 -7.18 -13.22 -1.85
N ALA A 68 -8.14 -13.50 -0.97
CA ALA A 68 -8.02 -13.44 0.50
C ALA A 68 -6.89 -14.32 1.11
N ASN A 69 -6.31 -15.25 0.36
CA ASN A 69 -5.28 -16.19 0.84
C ASN A 69 -3.84 -15.76 0.50
N ILE A 70 -3.65 -14.59 -0.11
CA ILE A 70 -2.33 -14.07 -0.48
C ILE A 70 -1.92 -12.99 0.53
N ASP A 71 -0.64 -12.96 0.90
CA ASP A 71 -0.05 -12.02 1.86
C ASP A 71 -0.31 -10.55 1.45
N GLY A 72 -1.47 -10.03 1.87
CA GLY A 72 -1.81 -8.62 1.81
C GLY A 72 -1.15 -7.83 2.94
N LEU A 73 -1.61 -6.60 3.19
CA LEU A 73 -1.05 -5.73 4.23
C LEU A 73 -1.47 -6.12 5.67
N HIS A 74 -2.24 -7.19 5.84
CA HIS A 74 -2.84 -7.59 7.12
C HIS A 74 -1.83 -7.84 8.26
N ASN A 75 -0.58 -8.22 7.94
CA ASN A 75 0.50 -8.39 8.92
C ASN A 75 1.55 -7.27 8.91
N CYS A 76 1.37 -6.26 8.05
CA CYS A 76 2.29 -5.16 7.88
C CYS A 76 1.90 -3.94 8.73
N GLU A 77 2.89 -3.27 9.30
CA GLU A 77 2.75 -1.88 9.74
C GLU A 77 2.91 -0.97 8.52
N VAL A 78 1.90 -0.16 8.20
CA VAL A 78 1.92 0.74 7.04
C VAL A 78 2.22 2.17 7.51
N LYS A 79 3.28 2.76 6.95
CA LYS A 79 3.72 4.14 7.22
C LYS A 79 3.70 4.94 5.93
N ILE A 80 2.93 6.03 5.93
CA ILE A 80 2.79 6.91 4.76
C ILE A 80 3.27 8.31 5.16
N TYR A 81 4.38 8.74 4.55
CA TYR A 81 4.96 10.08 4.69
C TYR A 81 4.70 10.87 3.40
N ALA A 82 3.50 11.43 3.31
CA ALA A 82 3.03 12.22 2.16
C ALA A 82 2.28 13.48 2.66
N PRO A 83 2.98 14.54 3.10
CA PRO A 83 2.35 15.74 3.67
C PRO A 83 1.44 16.51 2.70
N ASN A 84 1.66 16.35 1.39
CA ASN A 84 0.88 17.01 0.33
C ASN A 84 -0.23 16.10 -0.24
N LEU A 85 -0.52 14.95 0.40
CA LEU A 85 -1.53 14.03 -0.08
C LEU A 85 -2.92 14.68 -0.01
N VAL A 86 -3.61 14.72 -1.14
CA VAL A 86 -4.95 15.33 -1.31
C VAL A 86 -6.02 14.26 -1.45
N SER A 87 -5.70 13.16 -2.13
CA SER A 87 -6.59 12.02 -2.37
C SER A 87 -5.95 10.72 -1.92
N PHE A 88 -6.69 9.93 -1.16
CA PHE A 88 -6.30 8.60 -0.72
C PHE A 88 -7.41 7.61 -1.00
N SER A 89 -7.09 6.49 -1.65
CA SER A 89 -8.00 5.37 -1.82
C SER A 89 -7.32 4.08 -1.40
N TYR A 90 -8.00 3.30 -0.58
CA TYR A 90 -7.54 2.01 -0.11
C TYR A 90 -8.65 0.97 -0.28
N THR A 91 -8.35 -0.11 -0.99
CA THR A 91 -9.21 -1.30 -1.05
C THR A 91 -8.38 -2.52 -0.67
N GLY A 92 -8.83 -3.34 0.29
CA GLY A 92 -8.11 -4.56 0.65
C GLY A 92 -8.33 -5.02 2.09
N SER A 93 -7.48 -5.94 2.56
CA SER A 93 -7.55 -6.43 3.94
C SER A 93 -7.16 -5.35 4.96
N VAL A 94 -7.70 -5.41 6.17
CA VAL A 94 -7.34 -4.45 7.23
C VAL A 94 -5.86 -4.63 7.59
N ALA A 95 -5.04 -3.59 7.41
CA ALA A 95 -3.64 -3.62 7.86
C ALA A 95 -3.56 -3.73 9.40
N LYS A 96 -2.53 -4.41 9.92
CA LYS A 96 -2.37 -4.63 11.37
C LYS A 96 -2.38 -3.32 12.14
N ASP A 97 -1.56 -2.37 11.69
CA ASP A 97 -1.46 -1.03 12.22
C ASP A 97 -1.22 -0.08 11.04
N CYS A 98 -2.12 0.87 10.86
CA CYS A 98 -1.97 1.93 9.87
C CYS A 98 -1.67 3.23 10.62
N VAL A 99 -0.39 3.57 10.73
CA VAL A 99 0.01 4.87 11.28
C VAL A 99 -0.07 5.87 10.16
N LEU A 100 -1.28 6.39 9.95
CA LEU A 100 -1.49 7.54 9.09
C LEU A 100 -0.83 8.74 9.76
N CYS A 101 0.41 9.06 9.35
CA CYS A 101 1.02 10.32 9.74
C CYS A 101 0.13 11.44 9.20
N SER A 102 -0.34 12.31 10.10
CA SER A 102 -1.34 13.36 9.85
C SER A 102 -1.28 13.92 8.42
N PHE A 103 -2.26 13.57 7.58
CA PHE A 103 -2.39 14.16 6.26
C PHE A 103 -3.00 15.54 6.38
N SER A 104 -2.18 16.55 6.65
CA SER A 104 -2.65 17.93 6.82
C SER A 104 -3.37 18.49 5.58
N SER A 105 -3.15 17.87 4.42
CA SER A 105 -3.66 18.33 3.12
C SER A 105 -4.76 17.45 2.53
N LEU A 106 -5.19 16.38 3.22
CA LEU A 106 -6.13 15.40 2.67
C LEU A 106 -7.53 16.00 2.55
N VAL A 107 -8.11 15.88 1.35
CA VAL A 107 -9.46 16.37 1.04
C VAL A 107 -10.41 15.22 0.79
N HIS A 108 -9.94 14.16 0.15
CA HIS A 108 -10.74 13.00 -0.20
C HIS A 108 -10.08 11.70 0.29
N ALA A 109 -10.88 10.84 0.92
CA ALA A 109 -10.46 9.53 1.38
C ALA A 109 -11.56 8.50 1.11
N GLU A 110 -11.19 7.39 0.49
CA GLU A 110 -12.02 6.20 0.32
C GLU A 110 -11.29 4.99 0.91
N ILE A 111 -11.98 4.22 1.75
CA ILE A 111 -11.42 3.05 2.42
C ILE A 111 -12.49 1.95 2.35
N ASP A 112 -12.20 0.91 1.59
CA ASP A 112 -13.04 -0.28 1.44
C ASP A 112 -12.29 -1.52 1.93
N PHE A 113 -12.83 -2.18 2.94
CA PHE A 113 -12.21 -3.36 3.51
C PHE A 113 -12.83 -4.63 2.91
N ALA A 114 -11.98 -5.46 2.30
CA ALA A 114 -12.37 -6.78 1.88
C ALA A 114 -12.67 -7.62 3.13
N ILE A 115 -13.94 -7.97 3.32
CA ILE A 115 -14.35 -8.92 4.37
C ILE A 115 -13.87 -10.31 3.91
N GLU A 116 -12.95 -10.90 4.66
CA GLU A 116 -12.68 -12.33 4.55
C GLU A 116 -13.98 -13.05 4.91
N GLU A 117 -14.68 -13.60 3.92
CA GLU A 117 -15.69 -14.62 4.22
C GLU A 117 -14.94 -15.77 4.89
N LEU A 118 -14.99 -15.80 6.23
CA LEU A 118 -14.62 -16.95 7.01
C LEU A 118 -15.37 -18.13 6.40
N HIS A 119 -14.66 -18.98 5.65
CA HIS A 119 -15.17 -20.27 5.25
C HIS A 119 -15.53 -20.99 6.55
N MET A 120 -16.81 -20.90 6.93
CA MET A 120 -17.40 -21.63 8.02
C MET A 120 -17.13 -23.10 7.69
N LYS A 121 -16.12 -23.68 8.34
CA LYS A 121 -15.88 -25.12 8.28
C LYS A 121 -17.17 -25.74 8.78
N ARG A 122 -18.04 -26.18 7.86
CA ARG A 122 -19.19 -27.00 8.18
C ARG A 122 -18.63 -28.20 8.93
N GLY A 123 -18.86 -28.22 10.24
CA GLY A 123 -18.50 -29.35 11.07
C GLY A 123 -19.21 -30.57 10.50
N VAL A 124 -18.47 -31.42 9.80
CA VAL A 124 -18.93 -32.77 9.53
C VAL A 124 -18.75 -33.52 10.84
N LYS A 125 -19.80 -33.54 11.66
CA LYS A 125 -19.94 -34.56 12.69
C LYS A 125 -20.02 -35.90 11.96
N LYS A 126 -19.03 -36.76 12.16
CA LYS A 126 -19.19 -38.20 12.11
C LYS A 126 -18.92 -38.75 13.49
#